data_AF-A0A0D7BIW4-F1
#
_entry.id   AF-A0A0D7BIW4-F1
#
_cell.length_a   1.000
_cell.length_b   1.000
_cell.length_c   1.000
_cell.angle_alpha   90.00
_cell.angle_beta   90.00
_cell.angle_gamma   90.00
#
_symmetry.space_group_name_H-M   'P 1'
#
loop_
_entity.id
_entity.type
_entity.pdbx_description
1 polymer ?
#
loop_
_entity_poly.entity_id
_entity_poly.type
_entity_poly.pdbx_seq_one_letter_code
_entity_poly.pdbx_strand_id
1 'polypeptide(L)'
;MAEAAVGALGASATLVASKVGYSLAFTARHENNYRAEVLDTERISDAIMKARKSGDVSERDFIALLEQRSISIEHTTRYYRSIEEYKDVSALHVTEKLAKRDCVRKNKDPSQRWARA
;
A
#
# COMPACT_ATOMS: atom_id res chain seq x y z
N MET A 1 -26.50 -13.99 37.07
CA MET A 1 -26.19 -14.26 35.65
C MET A 1 -26.02 -13.00 34.77
N ALA A 2 -26.16 -11.78 35.31
CA ALA A 2 -25.96 -10.54 34.51
C ALA A 2 -24.48 -10.24 34.21
N GLU A 3 -23.55 -10.57 35.10
CA GLU A 3 -22.11 -10.27 34.95
C GLU A 3 -21.42 -11.07 33.84
N ALA A 4 -21.83 -12.32 33.61
CA ALA A 4 -21.33 -13.14 32.51
C ALA A 4 -21.83 -12.65 31.13
N ALA A 5 -23.08 -12.15 31.09
CA ALA A 5 -23.66 -11.57 29.88
C ALA A 5 -23.01 -10.21 29.55
N VAL A 6 -22.77 -9.35 30.55
CA VAL A 6 -22.06 -8.07 30.38
C VAL A 6 -20.58 -8.31 30.05
N GLY A 7 -19.94 -9.32 30.65
CA GLY A 7 -18.58 -9.74 30.31
C GLY A 7 -18.44 -10.26 28.87
N ALA A 8 -19.42 -11.05 28.39
CA ALA A 8 -19.45 -11.52 27.01
C ALA A 8 -19.73 -10.40 25.99
N LEU A 9 -20.60 -9.45 26.33
CA LEU A 9 -20.87 -8.25 25.52
C LEU A 9 -19.65 -7.31 25.49
N GLY A 10 -18.98 -7.10 26.63
CA GLY A 10 -17.75 -6.31 26.70
C GLY A 10 -16.59 -6.94 25.92
N ALA A 11 -16.42 -8.26 26.01
CA ALA A 11 -15.41 -9.00 25.26
C ALA A 11 -15.65 -8.94 23.74
N SER A 12 -16.91 -9.10 23.30
CA SER A 12 -17.26 -9.03 21.88
C SER A 12 -17.12 -7.61 21.31
N ALA A 13 -17.53 -6.58 22.07
CA ALA A 13 -17.31 -5.17 21.68
C ALA A 13 -15.81 -4.84 21.56
N THR A 14 -14.99 -5.30 22.50
CA THR A 14 -13.53 -5.09 22.47
C THR A 14 -12.88 -5.82 21.27
N LEU A 15 -13.36 -7.02 20.94
CA LEU A 15 -12.90 -7.78 19.79
C LEU A 15 -13.27 -7.11 18.46
N VAL A 16 -14.47 -6.54 18.35
CA VAL A 16 -14.89 -5.77 17.16
C VAL A 16 -14.09 -4.48 17.04
N ALA A 17 -13.95 -3.73 18.14
CA ALA A 17 -13.18 -2.48 18.17
C ALA A 17 -11.71 -2.69 17.79
N SER A 18 -11.07 -3.75 18.30
CA SER A 18 -9.69 -4.11 17.96
C SER A 18 -9.53 -4.52 16.49
N LYS A 19 -10.48 -5.28 15.92
CA LYS A 19 -10.47 -5.63 14.49
C LYS A 19 -10.59 -4.39 13.60
N VAL A 20 -11.48 -3.46 13.95
CA VAL A 20 -11.66 -2.20 13.22
C VAL A 20 -10.41 -1.33 13.35
N GLY A 21 -9.88 -1.14 14.56
CA GLY A 21 -8.67 -0.37 14.79
C GLY A 21 -7.45 -0.92 14.04
N TYR A 22 -7.27 -2.25 14.03
CA TYR A 22 -6.20 -2.90 13.27
C TYR A 22 -6.36 -2.70 11.76
N SER A 23 -7.58 -2.81 11.23
CA SER A 23 -7.85 -2.57 9.81
C SER A 23 -7.55 -1.13 9.41
N LEU A 24 -7.95 -0.16 10.23
CA LEU A 24 -7.69 1.25 9.96
C LEU A 24 -6.20 1.58 10.01
N ALA A 25 -5.48 1.07 11.02
CA ALA A 25 -4.04 1.25 11.13
C ALA A 25 -3.27 0.62 9.95
N PHE A 26 -3.71 -0.56 9.50
CA PHE A 26 -3.15 -1.21 8.31
C PHE A 26 -3.33 -0.34 7.06
N THR A 27 -4.56 0.11 6.79
CA THR A 27 -4.87 0.99 5.66
C THR A 27 -4.05 2.29 5.72
N ALA A 28 -4.05 2.99 6.85
CA ALA A 28 -3.36 4.26 6.99
C ALA A 28 -1.85 4.15 6.71
N ARG A 29 -1.20 3.08 7.20
CA ARG A 29 0.23 2.84 6.93
C ARG A 29 0.52 2.65 5.44
N HIS A 30 -0.35 1.92 4.75
CA HIS A 30 -0.15 1.58 3.34
C HIS A 30 -0.52 2.74 2.41
N GLU A 31 -1.56 3.51 2.72
CA GLU A 31 -1.89 4.75 2.00
C GLU A 31 -0.80 5.82 2.17
N ASN A 32 -0.22 5.96 3.38
CA ASN A 32 0.87 6.91 3.59
C ASN A 32 2.14 6.52 2.82
N ASN A 33 2.46 5.23 2.76
CA ASN A 33 3.56 4.72 1.93
C ASN A 33 3.32 5.01 0.44
N TYR A 34 2.12 4.73 -0.07
CA TYR A 34 1.75 5.03 -1.45
C TYR A 34 1.92 6.53 -1.78
N ARG A 35 1.43 7.42 -0.91
CA ARG A 35 1.57 8.88 -1.11
C ARG A 35 3.04 9.31 -1.15
N ALA A 36 3.88 8.76 -0.28
CA ALA A 36 5.31 9.05 -0.28
C ALA A 36 5.99 8.58 -1.58
N GLU A 37 5.72 7.36 -2.02
CA GLU A 37 6.28 6.79 -3.24
C GLU A 37 5.87 7.60 -4.48
N VAL A 38 4.59 7.99 -4.60
CA VAL A 38 4.12 8.85 -5.71
C VAL A 38 4.85 10.20 -5.72
N LEU A 39 4.97 10.86 -4.57
CA LEU A 39 5.66 12.16 -4.45
C LEU A 39 7.14 12.05 -4.84
N ASP A 40 7.81 10.97 -4.44
CA ASP A 40 9.21 10.76 -4.79
C ASP A 40 9.37 10.45 -6.28
N THR A 41 8.49 9.64 -6.87
CA THR A 41 8.47 9.38 -8.33
C THR A 41 8.24 10.68 -9.12
N GLU A 42 7.34 11.56 -8.68
CA GLU A 42 7.10 12.86 -9.32
C GLU A 42 8.34 13.76 -9.25
N ARG A 43 8.98 13.87 -8.07
CA ARG A 43 10.21 14.66 -7.90
C ARG A 43 11.37 14.14 -8.75
N ILE A 44 11.55 12.83 -8.81
CA ILE A 44 12.58 12.19 -9.65
C ILE A 44 12.28 12.46 -11.14
N SER A 45 11.02 12.33 -11.54
CA SER A 45 10.58 12.64 -12.91
C SER A 45 10.89 14.10 -13.29
N ASP A 46 10.61 15.05 -12.40
CA ASP A 46 10.93 16.47 -12.62
C ASP A 46 12.43 16.72 -12.74
N ALA A 47 13.24 16.06 -11.91
CA ALA A 47 14.70 16.15 -11.98
C ALA A 47 15.23 15.61 -13.31
N ILE A 48 14.74 14.46 -13.76
CA ILE A 48 15.12 13.84 -15.05
C ILE A 48 14.72 14.74 -16.22
N MET A 49 13.51 15.32 -16.18
CA MET A 49 13.05 16.26 -17.21
C MET A 49 13.93 17.52 -17.27
N LYS A 50 14.38 18.04 -16.13
CA LYS A 50 15.32 19.17 -16.07
C LYS A 50 16.69 18.77 -16.63
N ALA A 51 17.21 17.62 -16.23
CA ALA A 51 18.51 17.11 -16.67
C ALA A 51 18.54 16.81 -18.19
N ARG A 52 17.41 16.39 -18.78
CA ARG A 52 17.29 16.26 -20.24
C ARG A 52 17.37 17.61 -20.94
N LYS A 53 16.70 18.64 -20.38
CA LYS A 53 16.70 20.00 -20.94
C LYS A 53 18.06 20.69 -20.86
N SER A 54 18.84 20.43 -19.83
CA SER A 54 20.22 20.93 -19.70
C SER A 54 21.23 20.14 -20.56
N GLY A 55 20.84 19.00 -21.11
CA GLY A 55 21.73 18.13 -21.89
C GLY A 55 22.59 17.20 -21.04
N ASP A 56 22.35 17.15 -19.72
CA ASP A 56 23.08 16.30 -18.77
C ASP A 56 22.73 14.81 -18.91
N VAL A 57 21.63 14.50 -19.60
CA VAL A 57 21.14 13.13 -19.84
C VAL A 57 21.05 12.87 -21.33
N SER A 58 21.64 11.75 -21.76
CA SER A 58 21.55 11.29 -23.14
C SER A 58 20.12 10.89 -23.50
N GLU A 59 19.74 10.98 -24.78
CA GLU A 59 18.40 10.57 -25.22
C GLU A 59 18.10 9.11 -24.88
N ARG A 60 19.09 8.23 -25.00
CA ARG A 60 18.96 6.80 -24.68
C ARG A 60 18.65 6.58 -23.20
N ASP A 61 19.38 7.26 -22.31
CA ASP A 61 19.19 7.12 -20.86
C ASP A 61 17.85 7.73 -20.43
N PHE A 62 17.46 8.83 -21.07
CA PHE A 62 16.16 9.45 -20.84
C PHE A 62 15.00 8.52 -21.21
N ILE A 63 15.05 7.85 -22.36
CA ILE A 63 14.04 6.86 -22.76
C ILE A 63 13.97 5.69 -21.76
N ALA A 64 15.12 5.16 -21.34
CA ALA A 64 15.16 4.07 -20.35
C ALA A 64 14.55 4.50 -19.00
N LEU A 65 14.80 5.74 -18.56
CA LEU A 65 14.22 6.30 -17.35
C LEU A 65 12.69 6.51 -17.46
N LEU A 66 12.18 6.88 -18.64
CA LEU A 66 10.74 6.99 -18.88
C LEU A 66 10.05 5.62 -18.82
N GLU A 67 10.69 4.57 -19.35
CA GLU A 67 10.19 3.20 -19.28
C GLU A 67 10.11 2.72 -17.82
N GLN A 68 11.19 2.94 -17.05
CA GLN A 68 11.21 2.64 -15.61
C GLN A 68 10.13 3.39 -14.84
N ARG A 69 9.89 4.68 -15.17
CA ARG A 69 8.79 5.47 -14.60
C ARG A 69 7.43 4.84 -14.91
N SER A 70 7.20 4.40 -16.15
CA SER A 70 5.95 3.75 -16.55
C SER A 70 5.69 2.48 -15.74
N ILE A 71 6.71 1.61 -15.61
CA ILE A 71 6.65 0.38 -14.82
C ILE A 71 6.38 0.69 -13.34
N SER A 72 7.05 1.70 -12.79
CA SER A 72 6.85 2.15 -11.41
C SER A 72 5.42 2.64 -11.17
N ILE A 73 4.87 3.47 -12.06
CA ILE A 73 3.48 3.95 -11.97
C ILE A 73 2.49 2.78 -12.04
N GLU A 74 2.70 1.83 -12.94
CA GLU A 74 1.84 0.65 -13.05
C GLU A 74 1.86 -0.18 -11.76
N HIS A 75 3.04 -0.42 -11.20
CA HIS A 75 3.21 -1.15 -9.95
C HIS A 75 2.51 -0.43 -8.78
N THR A 76 2.78 0.86 -8.62
CA THR A 76 2.19 1.69 -7.55
C THR A 76 0.66 1.78 -7.69
N THR A 77 0.13 1.78 -8.92
CA THR A 77 -1.32 1.71 -9.19
C THR A 77 -1.92 0.36 -8.79
N ARG A 78 -1.27 -0.75 -9.14
CA ARG A 78 -1.70 -2.11 -8.74
C ARG A 78 -1.68 -2.27 -7.22
N TYR A 79 -0.66 -1.72 -6.57
CA TYR A 79 -0.55 -1.67 -5.12
C TYR A 79 -1.72 -0.90 -4.49
N TYR A 80 -2.00 0.32 -4.97
CA TYR A 80 -3.12 1.12 -4.49
C TYR A 80 -4.47 0.41 -4.66
N ARG A 81 -4.72 -0.16 -5.84
CA ARG A 81 -5.94 -0.95 -6.09
C ARG A 81 -6.12 -2.08 -5.08
N SER A 82 -5.04 -2.77 -4.70
CA SER A 82 -5.13 -3.83 -3.69
C SER A 82 -5.48 -3.31 -2.29
N ILE A 83 -5.09 -2.07 -1.96
CA ILE A 83 -5.48 -1.40 -0.69
C ILE A 83 -6.97 -1.08 -0.72
N GLU A 84 -7.48 -0.54 -1.83
CA GLU A 84 -8.91 -0.26 -2.01
C GLU A 84 -9.75 -1.54 -1.88
N GLU A 85 -9.34 -2.62 -2.57
CA GLU A 85 -10.01 -3.93 -2.44
C GLU A 85 -9.96 -4.51 -1.02
N TYR A 86 -8.95 -4.16 -0.20
CA TYR A 86 -8.91 -4.54 1.22
C TYR A 86 -9.87 -3.70 2.08
N LYS A 87 -10.04 -2.42 1.75
CA LYS A 87 -10.96 -1.49 2.45
C LYS A 87 -12.41 -1.86 2.20
N ASP A 88 -12.73 -2.30 0.98
CA ASP A 88 -14.09 -2.68 0.58
C ASP A 88 -14.60 -3.95 1.31
N VAL A 89 -13.68 -4.78 1.83
CA VAL A 89 -14.06 -5.94 2.62
C VAL A 89 -14.37 -5.54 4.07
N SER A 90 -15.56 -5.90 4.54
CA SER A 90 -15.98 -5.70 5.93
C SER A 90 -14.97 -6.27 6.93
N ALA A 91 -14.70 -5.55 8.02
CA ALA A 91 -13.85 -6.03 9.11
C ALA A 91 -14.37 -7.32 9.79
N LEU A 92 -15.64 -7.67 9.56
CA LEU A 92 -16.28 -8.88 10.08
C LEU A 92 -15.96 -10.12 9.23
N HIS A 93 -15.61 -9.97 7.94
CA HIS A 93 -15.22 -11.05 7.05
C HIS A 93 -13.73 -11.37 7.18
N VAL A 94 -13.34 -11.94 8.32
CA VAL A 94 -11.93 -12.08 8.72
C VAL A 94 -11.09 -12.88 7.70
N THR A 95 -11.61 -13.98 7.17
CA THR A 95 -10.88 -14.85 6.21
C THR A 95 -10.60 -14.13 4.89
N GLU A 96 -11.62 -13.52 4.31
CA GLU A 96 -11.52 -12.73 3.09
C GLU A 96 -10.57 -11.53 3.28
N LYS A 97 -10.70 -10.84 4.42
CA LYS A 97 -9.87 -9.68 4.74
C LYS A 97 -8.40 -10.07 4.96
N LEU A 98 -8.13 -11.25 5.53
CA LEU A 98 -6.77 -11.79 5.64
C LEU A 98 -6.17 -12.11 4.27
N ALA A 99 -6.94 -12.73 3.37
CA ALA A 99 -6.49 -13.01 2.02
C ALA A 99 -6.15 -11.72 1.24
N LYS A 100 -7.01 -10.71 1.33
CA LYS A 100 -6.75 -9.38 0.73
C LYS A 100 -5.54 -8.68 1.38
N ARG A 101 -5.35 -8.82 2.69
CA ARG A 101 -4.16 -8.30 3.40
C ARG A 101 -2.86 -8.88 2.83
N ASP A 102 -2.86 -10.18 2.54
CA ASP A 102 -1.69 -10.85 1.96
C ASP A 102 -1.46 -10.45 0.50
N CYS A 103 -2.53 -10.19 -0.27
CA CYS A 103 -2.42 -9.56 -1.60
C CYS A 103 -1.79 -8.16 -1.53
N VAL A 104 -2.24 -7.30 -0.61
CA VAL A 104 -1.64 -5.96 -0.40
C VAL A 104 -0.14 -6.07 -0.09
N ARG A 105 0.25 -7.02 0.76
CA ARG A 105 1.66 -7.25 1.11
C ARG A 105 2.48 -7.74 -0.08
N LYS A 106 1.95 -8.65 -0.90
CA LYS A 106 2.63 -9.15 -2.10
C LYS A 106 2.81 -8.05 -3.16
N ASN A 107 1.84 -7.14 -3.27
CA ASN A 107 1.87 -6.04 -4.23
C ASN A 107 2.65 -4.81 -3.74
N LYS A 108 3.08 -4.76 -2.47
CA LYS A 108 3.80 -3.61 -1.92
C LYS A 108 5.16 -3.40 -2.59
N ASP A 109 5.92 -4.47 -2.85
CA ASP A 109 7.17 -4.43 -3.62
C ASP A 109 7.74 -5.86 -3.81
N PRO A 110 7.90 -6.40 -5.03
CA PRO A 110 8.59 -7.66 -5.27
C PRO A 110 10.11 -7.58 -5.06
N SER A 111 10.74 -6.40 -5.08
CA SER A 111 12.19 -6.25 -4.85
C SER A 111 12.59 -6.44 -3.39
N GLN A 112 11.70 -6.13 -2.44
CA GLN A 112 11.92 -6.39 -1.00
C GLN A 112 11.77 -7.86 -0.59
N ARG A 113 11.29 -8.74 -1.48
CA ARG A 113 11.32 -10.20 -1.23
C ARG A 113 12.73 -10.78 -1.25
N TRP A 114 13.65 -10.17 -2.00
CA TRP A 114 15.03 -10.65 -2.15
C TRP A 114 15.97 -10.09 -1.08
N ALA A 115 15.63 -8.95 -0.47
CA ALA A 115 16.42 -8.35 0.62
C ALA A 115 16.19 -9.02 2.00
N ARG A 116 15.33 -10.05 2.07
CA ARG A 116 14.96 -10.76 3.31
C ARG A 116 15.10 -12.29 3.22
N ALA A 117 15.71 -12.80 2.16
CA ALA A 117 16.10 -14.20 2.02
C ALA A 117 17.61 -14.32 2.22
#